data_AF-A0A031K6R8-F1
#
_entry.id   AF-A0A031K6R8-F1
#
_cell.length_a   1.000
_cell.length_b   1.000
_cell.length_c   1.000
_cell.angle_alpha   90.00
_cell.angle_beta   90.00
_cell.angle_gamma   90.00
#
_symmetry.space_group_name_H-M   'P 1'
#
loop_
_entity.id
_entity.type
_entity.pdbx_description
1 polymer ?
#
loop_
_entity_poly.entity_id
_entity_poly.type
_entity_poly.pdbx_seq_one_letter_code
_entity_poly.pdbx_strand_id
1 'polypeptide(L)'
;MIPFDGQSRGERGRMALLRHIERTGCTIAGDPVWTDDEIARLCAAFPDRKAACVALPRRTLAAVMHKARQLGLVPSRRIWTSDEAIRLRKPYVAGIPMSELLEMFPGKTRSQIWRKARDKGYRRPRRAPTPTGMPLVDSIRKRAFECRLSMTDLDAFVGRRRYFVSPSYMDWRALQRAMILLGGRPTIFWAHA
;
A
#
# COMPACT_ATOMS: atom_id res chain seq x y z
N MET A 1 -42.71 21.87 -26.39
CA MET A 1 -41.95 20.86 -25.62
C MET A 1 -40.95 20.23 -26.58
N ILE A 2 -39.69 20.68 -26.56
CA ILE A 2 -38.65 20.25 -27.52
C ILE A 2 -37.91 19.05 -26.89
N PRO A 3 -37.81 17.88 -27.54
CA PRO A 3 -37.09 16.75 -26.98
C PRO A 3 -35.58 17.06 -26.96
N PHE A 4 -34.96 16.80 -25.81
CA PHE A 4 -33.53 16.92 -25.61
C PHE A 4 -32.83 15.79 -26.40
N ASP A 5 -32.37 16.10 -27.60
CA ASP A 5 -31.74 15.16 -28.54
C ASP A 5 -30.27 14.87 -28.18
N GLY A 6 -30.04 14.45 -26.93
CA GLY A 6 -28.70 14.21 -26.36
C GLY A 6 -28.05 12.90 -26.82
N GLN A 7 -28.83 11.94 -27.31
CA GLN A 7 -28.35 10.65 -27.82
C GLN A 7 -27.66 10.79 -29.18
N SER A 8 -28.20 11.67 -30.04
CA SER A 8 -27.78 11.88 -31.43
C SER A 8 -26.36 12.43 -31.60
N ARG A 9 -25.80 13.13 -30.60
CA ARG A 9 -24.40 13.63 -30.65
C ARG A 9 -23.37 12.55 -30.28
N GLY A 10 -23.67 11.71 -29.29
CA GLY A 10 -22.80 10.61 -28.88
C GLY A 10 -22.70 9.51 -29.93
N GLU A 11 -23.82 9.19 -30.59
CA GLU A 11 -23.87 8.20 -31.67
C GLU A 11 -23.15 8.67 -32.93
N ARG A 12 -23.29 9.95 -33.30
CA ARG A 12 -22.51 10.55 -34.40
C ARG A 12 -21.01 10.49 -34.16
N GLY A 13 -20.56 10.79 -32.94
CA GLY A 13 -19.16 10.66 -32.54
C GLY A 13 -18.66 9.22 -32.62
N ARG A 14 -19.46 8.24 -32.17
CA ARG A 14 -19.15 6.81 -32.28
C ARG A 14 -19.07 6.33 -33.73
N MET A 15 -19.96 6.78 -34.61
CA MET A 15 -19.93 6.44 -36.03
C MET A 15 -18.71 7.03 -36.75
N ALA A 16 -18.31 8.26 -36.41
CA ALA A 16 -17.08 8.86 -36.93
C ALA A 16 -15.82 8.09 -36.49
N LEU A 17 -15.79 7.65 -35.22
CA LEU A 17 -14.76 6.77 -34.66
C LEU A 17 -14.66 5.44 -35.43
N LEU A 18 -15.79 4.77 -35.66
CA LEU A 18 -15.85 3.50 -36.39
C LEU A 18 -15.40 3.64 -37.83
N ARG A 19 -15.86 4.67 -38.54
CA ARG A 19 -15.41 4.96 -39.92
C ARG A 19 -13.91 5.25 -40.00
N HIS A 20 -13.35 5.94 -39.01
CA HIS A 20 -11.91 6.16 -38.94
C HIS A 20 -11.16 4.84 -38.80
N ILE A 21 -11.59 4.00 -37.85
CA ILE A 21 -11.02 2.67 -37.61
C ILE A 21 -11.10 1.80 -38.87
N GLU A 22 -12.23 1.79 -39.54
CA GLU A 22 -12.43 1.02 -40.78
C GLU A 22 -11.51 1.49 -41.91
N ARG A 23 -11.30 2.80 -42.03
CA ARG A 23 -10.45 3.38 -43.07
C ARG A 23 -8.95 3.19 -42.81
N THR A 24 -8.51 3.28 -41.55
CA THR A 24 -7.08 3.30 -41.20
C THR A 24 -6.57 2.01 -40.59
N GLY A 25 -7.46 1.13 -40.11
CA GLY A 25 -7.09 -0.03 -39.29
C GLY A 25 -6.53 0.34 -37.91
N CYS A 26 -6.59 1.62 -37.54
CA CYS A 26 -6.03 2.16 -36.30
C CYS A 26 -7.09 2.90 -35.49
N THR A 27 -6.92 2.90 -34.18
CA THR A 27 -7.67 3.77 -33.27
C THR A 27 -7.31 5.24 -33.52
N ILE A 28 -8.12 6.18 -33.03
CA ILE A 28 -7.81 7.62 -33.13
C ILE A 28 -6.47 7.99 -32.49
N ALA A 29 -6.00 7.20 -31.51
CA ALA A 29 -4.68 7.35 -30.90
C ALA A 29 -3.52 6.87 -31.79
N GLY A 30 -3.80 6.33 -32.97
CA GLY A 30 -2.81 5.76 -33.90
C GLY A 30 -2.44 4.30 -33.62
N ASP A 31 -2.97 3.71 -32.54
CA ASP A 31 -2.68 2.31 -32.21
C ASP A 31 -3.43 1.35 -33.15
N PRO A 32 -2.78 0.31 -33.70
CA PRO A 32 -3.45 -0.67 -34.57
C PRO A 32 -4.59 -1.39 -33.84
N VAL A 33 -5.71 -1.65 -34.53
CA VAL A 33 -6.85 -2.37 -33.94
C VAL A 33 -6.52 -3.85 -33.78
N TRP A 34 -7.00 -4.46 -32.70
CA TRP A 34 -6.84 -5.90 -32.46
C TRP A 34 -7.70 -6.69 -33.43
N THR A 35 -7.10 -7.60 -34.20
CA THR A 35 -7.84 -8.51 -35.08
C THR A 35 -8.27 -9.77 -34.32
N ASP A 36 -9.29 -10.46 -34.83
CA ASP A 36 -9.78 -11.71 -34.24
C ASP A 36 -8.67 -12.78 -34.22
N ASP A 37 -7.84 -12.84 -35.26
CA ASP A 37 -6.66 -13.71 -35.32
C ASP A 37 -5.63 -13.39 -34.23
N GLU A 38 -5.36 -12.11 -33.98
CA GLU A 38 -4.47 -11.69 -32.89
C GLU A 38 -5.04 -12.07 -31.53
N ILE A 39 -6.35 -11.96 -31.35
CA ILE A 39 -7.04 -12.36 -30.11
C ILE A 39 -6.99 -13.89 -29.94
N ALA A 40 -7.21 -14.67 -31.00
CA ALA A 40 -7.12 -16.13 -30.96
C ALA A 40 -5.70 -16.60 -30.59
N ARG A 41 -4.67 -16.02 -31.23
CA ARG A 41 -3.26 -16.28 -30.88
C ARG A 41 -2.94 -15.90 -29.44
N LEU A 42 -3.48 -14.77 -28.97
CA LEU A 42 -3.33 -14.32 -27.60
C LEU A 42 -3.94 -15.34 -26.61
N CYS A 43 -5.17 -15.77 -26.85
CA CYS A 43 -5.85 -16.76 -25.99
C CYS A 43 -5.10 -18.09 -25.94
N ALA A 44 -4.56 -18.56 -27.08
CA ALA A 44 -3.81 -19.81 -27.16
C ALA A 44 -2.44 -19.76 -26.46
N ALA A 45 -1.79 -18.60 -26.44
CA ALA A 45 -0.46 -18.45 -25.87
C ALA A 45 -0.47 -18.25 -24.34
N PHE A 46 -1.58 -17.80 -23.75
CA PHE A 46 -1.68 -17.65 -22.30
C PHE A 46 -1.85 -19.02 -21.62
N PRO A 47 -1.19 -19.25 -20.45
CA PRO A 47 -0.65 -18.24 -19.53
C PRO A 47 0.82 -17.81 -19.78
N ASP A 48 1.50 -18.28 -20.83
CA ASP A 48 2.89 -17.92 -21.10
C ASP A 48 3.03 -16.54 -21.78
N ARG A 49 3.52 -15.57 -20.99
CA ARG A 49 3.75 -14.19 -21.43
C ARG A 49 4.81 -14.08 -22.53
N LYS A 50 5.84 -14.91 -22.50
CA LYS A 50 6.92 -14.86 -23.51
C LYS A 50 6.39 -15.42 -24.82
N ALA A 51 5.69 -16.55 -24.77
CA ALA A 51 5.01 -17.10 -25.95
C ALA A 51 4.02 -16.12 -26.57
N ALA A 52 3.24 -15.40 -25.75
CA ALA A 52 2.31 -14.39 -26.24
C ALA A 52 2.99 -13.21 -26.97
N CYS A 53 4.17 -12.77 -26.52
CA CYS A 53 4.94 -11.76 -27.22
C CYS A 53 5.53 -12.28 -28.55
N VAL A 54 6.00 -13.53 -28.57
CA VAL A 54 6.52 -14.16 -29.80
C VAL A 54 5.40 -14.33 -30.84
N ALA A 55 4.20 -14.72 -30.41
CA ALA A 55 3.03 -14.87 -31.27
C ALA A 55 2.46 -13.53 -31.81
N LEU A 56 2.84 -12.41 -31.19
CA LEU A 56 2.35 -11.06 -31.52
C LEU A 56 3.52 -10.07 -31.64
N PRO A 57 4.43 -10.24 -32.61
CA PRO A 57 5.67 -9.45 -32.70
C PRO A 57 5.44 -7.96 -32.99
N ARG A 58 4.28 -7.61 -33.56
CA ARG A 58 3.88 -6.22 -33.82
C ARG A 58 3.30 -5.52 -32.58
N ARG A 59 3.11 -6.23 -31.46
CA ARG A 59 2.53 -5.71 -30.23
C ARG A 59 3.58 -5.64 -29.13
N THR A 60 3.61 -4.51 -28.43
CA THR A 60 4.44 -4.38 -27.24
C THR A 60 3.91 -5.28 -26.12
N LEU A 61 4.80 -5.74 -25.23
CA LEU A 61 4.41 -6.51 -24.03
C LEU A 61 3.32 -5.79 -23.22
N ALA A 62 3.38 -4.46 -23.12
CA ALA A 62 2.39 -3.67 -22.41
C ALA A 62 0.99 -3.78 -23.06
N ALA A 63 0.90 -3.72 -24.40
CA ALA A 63 -0.35 -3.86 -25.14
C ALA A 63 -0.93 -5.28 -24.99
N VAL A 64 -0.09 -6.32 -25.15
CA VAL A 64 -0.45 -7.72 -24.93
C VAL A 64 -1.02 -7.94 -23.53
N MET A 65 -0.32 -7.46 -22.50
CA MET A 65 -0.76 -7.59 -21.10
C MET A 65 -1.99 -6.75 -20.78
N HIS A 66 -2.21 -5.63 -21.47
CA HIS A 66 -3.43 -4.83 -21.33
C HIS A 66 -4.63 -5.57 -21.91
N LYS A 67 -4.51 -6.07 -23.15
CA LYS A 67 -5.57 -6.82 -23.83
C LYS A 67 -5.89 -8.12 -23.11
N ALA A 68 -4.88 -8.89 -22.69
CA ALA A 68 -5.08 -10.11 -21.91
C ALA A 68 -5.87 -9.85 -20.61
N ARG A 69 -5.70 -8.69 -19.98
CA ARG A 69 -6.50 -8.29 -18.81
C ARG A 69 -7.93 -7.90 -19.17
N GLN A 70 -8.14 -7.22 -20.30
CA GLN A 70 -9.49 -6.90 -20.80
C GLN A 70 -10.27 -8.17 -21.13
N LEU A 71 -9.59 -9.18 -21.68
CA LEU A 71 -10.17 -10.50 -22.01
C LEU A 71 -10.29 -11.45 -20.81
N GLY A 72 -9.85 -11.04 -19.61
CA GLY A 72 -9.91 -11.89 -18.41
C GLY A 72 -8.90 -13.04 -18.37
N LEU A 73 -7.95 -13.11 -19.31
CA LEU A 73 -6.88 -14.13 -19.36
C LEU A 73 -5.86 -13.98 -18.21
N VAL A 74 -5.88 -12.85 -17.50
CA VAL A 74 -4.99 -12.55 -16.38
C VAL A 74 -5.84 -12.01 -15.22
N PRO A 75 -5.53 -12.38 -13.95
CA PRO A 75 -6.25 -11.88 -12.80
C PRO A 75 -6.36 -10.35 -12.78
N SER A 76 -7.54 -9.85 -12.41
CA SER A 76 -7.81 -8.41 -12.31
C SER A 76 -6.88 -7.73 -11.31
N ARG A 77 -6.37 -6.55 -11.68
CA ARG A 77 -5.62 -5.66 -10.76
C ARG A 77 -6.52 -5.00 -9.72
N ARG A 78 -7.83 -4.87 -9.99
CA ARG A 78 -8.79 -4.31 -9.04
C ARG A 78 -9.17 -5.37 -8.03
N ILE A 79 -8.27 -5.53 -7.08
CA ILE A 79 -8.36 -6.54 -6.04
C ILE A 79 -9.33 -6.10 -4.93
N TRP A 80 -9.56 -4.80 -4.75
CA TRP A 80 -10.41 -4.25 -3.69
C TRP A 80 -11.74 -3.72 -4.24
N THR A 81 -12.85 -4.17 -3.65
CA THR A 81 -14.14 -3.48 -3.79
C THR A 81 -14.21 -2.28 -2.84
N SER A 82 -15.12 -1.33 -3.12
CA SER A 82 -15.34 -0.17 -2.26
C SER A 82 -15.78 -0.58 -0.85
N ASP A 83 -16.65 -1.59 -0.77
CA ASP A 83 -17.15 -2.11 0.50
C ASP A 83 -16.05 -2.81 1.32
N GLU A 84 -15.23 -3.66 0.69
CA GLU A 84 -14.06 -4.27 1.35
C GLU A 84 -13.12 -3.21 1.93
N ALA A 85 -12.88 -2.12 1.20
CA ALA A 85 -12.00 -1.04 1.65
C ALA A 85 -12.56 -0.28 2.86
N ILE A 86 -13.89 -0.17 2.99
CA ILE A 86 -14.55 0.41 4.16
C ILE A 86 -14.46 -0.55 5.34
N ARG A 87 -14.78 -1.83 5.11
CA ARG A 87 -14.69 -2.90 6.13
C ARG A 87 -13.30 -3.03 6.74
N LEU A 88 -12.23 -2.70 6.01
CA LEU A 88 -10.86 -2.73 6.52
C LEU A 88 -10.62 -1.76 7.71
N ARG A 89 -11.36 -0.65 7.81
CA ARG A 89 -11.07 0.42 8.78
C ARG A 89 -11.11 -0.07 10.23
N LYS A 90 -12.24 -0.64 10.65
CA LYS A 90 -12.46 -1.08 12.03
C LYS A 90 -11.39 -2.08 12.51
N PRO A 91 -11.18 -3.22 11.85
CA PRO A 91 -10.18 -4.21 12.30
C PRO A 91 -8.74 -3.68 12.19
N TYR A 92 -8.42 -2.85 11.20
CA TYR A 92 -7.07 -2.30 11.07
C TYR A 92 -6.74 -1.30 12.20
N VAL A 93 -7.67 -0.40 12.54
CA VAL A 93 -7.50 0.60 13.62
C VAL A 93 -7.56 -0.05 15.01
N ALA A 94 -8.29 -1.16 15.17
CA ALA A 94 -8.26 -1.95 16.40
C ALA A 94 -6.91 -2.65 16.63
N GLY A 95 -6.04 -2.72 15.61
CA GLY A 95 -4.71 -3.31 15.73
C GLY A 95 -4.65 -4.83 15.60
N ILE A 96 -5.74 -5.46 15.16
CA ILE A 96 -5.88 -6.91 14.92
C ILE A 96 -4.66 -7.46 14.15
N PRO A 97 -4.10 -8.62 14.55
CA PRO A 97 -2.92 -9.17 13.92
C PRO A 97 -3.15 -9.44 12.43
N MET A 98 -2.06 -9.44 11.66
CA MET A 98 -2.16 -9.55 10.21
C MET A 98 -2.68 -10.92 9.76
N SER A 99 -2.49 -11.99 10.53
CA SER A 99 -3.06 -13.32 10.27
C SER A 99 -4.58 -13.26 10.21
N GLU A 100 -5.22 -12.75 11.25
CA GLU A 100 -6.68 -12.57 11.32
C GLU A 100 -7.19 -11.61 10.23
N LEU A 101 -6.43 -10.56 9.88
CA LEU A 101 -6.79 -9.72 8.74
C LEU A 101 -6.80 -10.49 7.42
N LEU A 102 -5.91 -11.47 7.21
CA LEU A 102 -5.90 -12.27 5.99
C LEU A 102 -7.08 -13.24 5.93
N GLU A 103 -7.51 -13.75 7.09
CA GLU A 103 -8.72 -14.58 7.20
C GLU A 103 -9.99 -13.78 6.88
N MET A 104 -10.09 -12.54 7.36
CA MET A 104 -11.21 -11.65 7.05
C MET A 104 -11.26 -11.16 5.60
N PHE A 105 -10.11 -11.15 4.91
CA PHE A 105 -9.99 -10.68 3.53
C PHE A 105 -9.34 -11.75 2.65
N PRO A 106 -10.07 -12.86 2.35
CA PRO A 106 -9.52 -13.96 1.56
C PRO A 106 -9.08 -13.48 0.17
N GLY A 107 -7.96 -14.04 -0.30
CA GLY A 107 -7.36 -13.67 -1.58
C GLY A 107 -6.58 -12.34 -1.57
N LYS A 108 -6.53 -11.62 -0.43
CA LYS A 108 -5.68 -10.44 -0.28
C LYS A 108 -4.32 -10.82 0.31
N THR A 109 -3.27 -10.18 -0.18
CA THR A 109 -1.93 -10.31 0.41
C THR A 109 -1.69 -9.24 1.47
N ARG A 110 -0.75 -9.51 2.38
CA ARG A 110 -0.32 -8.57 3.44
C ARG A 110 0.01 -7.19 2.87
N SER A 111 0.75 -7.14 1.77
CA SER A 111 1.16 -5.90 1.11
C SER A 111 -0.02 -5.13 0.53
N GLN A 112 -1.04 -5.82 0.03
CA GLN A 112 -2.25 -5.18 -0.50
C GLN A 112 -3.07 -4.52 0.61
N ILE A 113 -3.23 -5.21 1.75
CA ILE A 113 -3.90 -4.67 2.94
C ILE A 113 -3.16 -3.43 3.46
N TRP A 114 -1.83 -3.52 3.62
CA TRP A 114 -1.00 -2.37 4.05
C TRP A 114 -1.10 -1.18 3.10
N ARG A 115 -0.97 -1.43 1.79
CA ARG A 115 -1.07 -0.36 0.79
C ARG A 115 -2.47 0.27 0.81
N LYS A 116 -3.52 -0.54 0.96
CA LYS A 116 -4.88 -0.01 0.99
C LYS A 116 -5.17 0.79 2.25
N ALA A 117 -4.69 0.34 3.41
CA ALA A 117 -4.78 1.11 4.65
C ALA A 117 -4.01 2.43 4.56
N ARG A 118 -2.81 2.44 3.96
CA ARG A 118 -2.02 3.66 3.73
C ARG A 118 -2.75 4.64 2.81
N ASP A 119 -3.28 4.16 1.68
CA ASP A 119 -4.10 4.91 0.71
C ASP A 119 -5.30 5.59 1.40
N LYS A 120 -5.94 4.89 2.33
CA LYS A 120 -7.07 5.40 3.11
C LYS A 120 -6.69 6.16 4.37
N GLY A 121 -5.39 6.32 4.66
CA GLY A 121 -4.91 7.02 5.86
C GLY A 121 -5.17 6.29 7.18
N TYR A 122 -5.57 5.02 7.17
CA TYR A 122 -5.81 4.26 8.39
C TYR A 122 -4.49 3.99 9.12
N ARG A 123 -4.48 4.23 10.43
CA ARG A 123 -3.32 4.03 11.30
C ARG A 123 -3.62 2.97 12.35
N ARG A 124 -2.64 2.09 12.57
CA ARG A 124 -2.69 1.10 13.66
C ARG A 124 -2.43 1.78 15.00
N PRO A 125 -2.92 1.20 16.11
CA PRO A 125 -2.61 1.70 17.43
C PRO A 125 -1.11 1.55 17.69
N ARG A 126 -0.56 2.49 18.46
CA ARG A 126 0.86 2.50 18.80
C ARG A 126 1.16 1.29 19.68
N ARG A 127 2.17 0.51 19.29
CA ARG A 127 2.62 -0.66 20.08
C ARG A 127 3.64 -0.23 21.11
N ALA A 128 3.64 -0.92 22.25
CA ALA A 128 4.68 -0.76 23.25
C ALA A 128 6.07 -1.03 22.62
N PRO A 129 7.12 -0.32 23.04
CA PRO A 129 8.48 -0.57 22.58
C PRO A 129 8.90 -2.01 22.91
N THR A 130 9.58 -2.68 21.97
CA THR A 130 10.20 -3.98 22.23
C THR A 130 11.36 -3.82 23.22
N PRO A 131 11.51 -4.70 24.22
CA PRO A 131 12.62 -4.61 25.17
C PRO A 131 13.95 -4.76 24.44
N THR A 132 14.92 -3.91 24.78
CA THR A 132 16.29 -3.93 24.24
C THR A 132 17.20 -4.85 25.05
N GLY A 133 16.78 -5.23 26.26
CA GLY A 133 17.60 -6.02 27.20
C GLY A 133 18.43 -5.16 28.14
N MET A 134 18.28 -3.83 28.08
CA MET A 134 18.88 -2.86 28.99
C MET A 134 17.79 -2.35 29.95
N PRO A 135 17.71 -2.85 31.20
CA PRO A 135 16.55 -2.62 32.06
C PRO A 135 16.22 -1.14 32.29
N LEU A 136 17.25 -0.30 32.43
CA LEU A 136 17.09 1.13 32.65
C LEU A 136 16.53 1.85 31.41
N VAL A 137 17.07 1.53 30.24
CA VAL A 137 16.61 2.09 28.96
C VAL A 137 15.18 1.65 28.68
N ASP A 138 14.87 0.38 28.91
CA ASP A 138 13.54 -0.19 28.69
C ASP A 138 12.50 0.41 29.65
N SER A 139 12.89 0.70 30.90
CA SER A 139 12.03 1.41 31.86
C SER A 139 11.67 2.82 31.37
N ILE A 140 12.65 3.57 30.87
CA ILE A 140 12.42 4.91 30.29
C ILE A 140 11.55 4.82 29.04
N ARG A 141 11.81 3.87 28.13
CA ARG A 141 11.03 3.68 26.91
C ARG A 141 9.58 3.30 27.23
N LYS A 142 9.35 2.46 28.24
CA LYS A 142 8.01 2.12 28.74
C LYS A 142 7.32 3.34 29.32
N ARG A 143 7.98 4.10 30.19
CA ARG A 143 7.42 5.32 30.79
C ARG A 143 7.06 6.37 29.73
N ALA A 144 7.94 6.59 28.76
CA ALA A 144 7.65 7.49 27.63
C ALA A 144 6.45 7.01 26.80
N PHE A 145 6.29 5.69 26.62
CA PHE A 145 5.12 5.12 25.97
C PHE A 145 3.81 5.41 26.74
N GLU A 146 3.83 5.26 28.07
CA GLU A 146 2.70 5.61 28.97
C GLU A 146 2.35 7.11 28.87
N CYS A 147 3.36 7.98 28.80
CA CYS A 147 3.19 9.42 28.59
C CYS A 147 2.79 9.81 27.16
N ARG A 148 2.45 8.85 26.29
CA ARG A 148 2.10 9.05 24.87
C ARG A 148 3.21 9.73 24.03
N LEU A 149 4.46 9.69 24.48
CA LEU A 149 5.61 10.22 23.73
C LEU A 149 6.18 9.15 22.80
N SER A 150 6.48 9.52 21.55
CA SER A 150 7.24 8.64 20.67
C SER A 150 8.72 8.62 21.06
N MET A 151 9.43 7.54 20.74
CA MET A 151 10.88 7.48 21.00
C MET A 151 11.63 8.55 20.20
N THR A 152 11.09 8.92 19.03
CA THR A 152 11.63 10.00 18.20
C THR A 152 11.41 11.37 18.84
N ASP A 153 10.25 11.59 19.47
CA ASP A 153 9.99 12.83 20.21
C ASP A 153 10.88 12.90 21.46
N LEU A 154 11.00 11.78 22.19
CA LEU A 154 11.88 11.67 23.35
C LEU A 154 13.34 12.00 22.96
N ASP A 155 13.83 11.43 21.85
CA ASP A 155 15.14 11.74 21.29
C ASP A 155 15.30 13.24 21.00
N ALA A 156 14.30 13.86 20.38
CA ALA A 156 14.32 15.30 20.09
C ALA A 156 14.43 16.13 21.37
N PHE A 157 13.68 15.79 22.43
CA PHE A 157 13.73 16.50 23.71
C PHE A 157 15.08 16.37 24.43
N VAL A 158 15.75 15.22 24.34
CA VAL A 158 17.07 15.04 24.99
C VAL A 158 18.24 15.56 24.15
N GLY A 159 18.00 15.97 22.90
CA GLY A 159 19.05 16.38 21.96
C GLY A 159 19.82 15.19 21.39
N ARG A 160 19.11 14.12 21.04
CA ARG A 160 19.63 12.93 20.38
C ARG A 160 18.85 12.62 19.12
N ARG A 161 19.38 11.72 18.29
CA ARG A 161 18.72 11.25 17.07
C ARG A 161 18.74 9.73 17.06
N ARG A 162 17.55 9.12 17.17
CA ARG A 162 17.32 7.67 17.12
C ARG A 162 17.95 6.86 18.28
N TYR A 163 18.33 7.50 19.38
CA TYR A 163 18.93 6.82 20.54
C TYR A 163 17.89 5.91 21.23
N PHE A 164 16.74 6.45 21.63
CA PHE A 164 15.68 5.66 22.25
C PHE A 164 14.89 4.80 21.25
N VAL A 165 15.02 5.09 19.95
CA VAL A 165 14.45 4.27 18.88
C VAL A 165 15.18 2.93 18.76
N SER A 166 16.52 2.95 18.77
CA SER A 166 17.36 1.76 18.62
C SER A 166 18.62 1.86 19.49
N PRO A 167 18.49 1.73 20.82
CA PRO A 167 19.62 1.88 21.72
C PRO A 167 20.58 0.69 21.59
N SER A 168 21.87 0.99 21.45
CA SER A 168 22.95 -0.01 21.41
C SER A 168 23.93 0.14 22.57
N TYR A 169 23.84 1.23 23.35
CA TYR A 169 24.67 1.51 24.51
C TYR A 169 23.94 2.40 25.51
N MET A 170 24.46 2.49 26.73
CA MET A 170 23.92 3.36 27.79
C MET A 170 24.58 4.74 27.73
N ASP A 171 23.85 5.76 27.27
CA ASP A 171 24.27 7.17 27.33
C ASP A 171 23.71 7.80 28.60
N TRP A 172 24.51 7.88 29.66
CA TRP A 172 24.08 8.40 30.96
C TRP A 172 23.49 9.81 30.89
N ARG A 173 24.01 10.69 30.01
CA ARG A 173 23.51 12.05 29.85
C ARG A 173 22.12 12.06 29.23
N ALA A 174 21.90 11.25 28.20
CA ALA A 174 20.59 11.12 27.56
C ALA A 174 19.56 10.48 28.52
N LEU A 175 19.98 9.46 29.26
CA LEU A 175 19.14 8.78 30.25
C LEU A 175 18.73 9.73 31.37
N GLN A 176 19.66 10.49 31.94
CA GLN A 176 19.36 11.45 33.00
C GLN A 176 18.36 12.52 32.53
N ARG A 177 18.56 13.09 31.34
CA ARG A 177 17.63 14.08 30.75
C ARG A 177 16.24 13.48 30.51
N ALA A 178 16.18 12.26 29.96
CA ALA A 178 14.93 11.57 29.75
C ALA A 178 14.21 11.25 31.06
N MET A 179 14.93 10.83 32.11
CA MET A 179 14.34 10.60 33.43
C MET A 179 13.69 11.87 33.97
N ILE A 180 14.42 13.00 33.96
CA ILE A 180 13.90 14.28 34.44
C ILE A 180 12.67 14.72 33.63
N LEU A 181 12.74 14.62 32.29
CA LEU A 181 11.63 14.96 31.39
C LEU A 181 10.36 14.15 31.68
N LEU A 182 10.52 12.86 32.02
CA LEU A 182 9.42 11.95 32.34
C LEU A 182 8.97 12.03 33.81
N GLY A 183 9.50 12.99 34.58
CA GLY A 183 9.16 13.25 35.98
C GLY A 183 9.87 12.34 36.98
N GLY A 184 10.89 11.59 36.56
CA GLY A 184 11.75 10.79 37.42
C GLY A 184 12.90 11.60 38.02
N ARG A 185 13.50 11.07 39.10
CA ARG A 185 14.70 11.64 39.73
C ARG A 185 15.78 10.56 39.90
N PRO A 186 17.00 10.78 39.41
CA PRO A 186 18.11 9.86 39.68
C PRO A 186 18.50 9.98 41.15
N THR A 187 18.48 8.87 41.87
CA THR A 187 18.95 8.79 43.26
C THR A 187 20.13 7.83 43.30
N ILE A 188 21.20 8.22 44.00
CA ILE A 188 22.36 7.37 44.22
C ILE A 188 22.20 6.76 45.62
N PHE A 189 22.27 5.44 45.70
CA PHE A 189 22.27 4.70 46.95
C PHE A 189 23.57 3.89 47.04
N TRP A 190 24.27 4.01 48.16
CA TRP A 190 25.44 3.19 48.47
C TRP A 190 24.99 2.11 49.46
N ALA A 191 25.08 0.85 49.06
CA ALA A 191 24.52 -0.26 49.85
C ALA A 191 25.28 -0.51 51.16
N HIS A 192 26.57 -0.16 51.23
CA HIS A 192 27.38 -0.17 52.45
C HIS A 192 28.42 0.94 52.35
N ALA A 193 28.55 1.75 53.40
CA ALA A 193 29.74 2.56 53.68
C ALA A 193 30.65 1.77 54.63
#